data_AF-A0A9P5TIL5-F1
#
_entry.id   AF-A0A9P5TIL5-F1
#
_cell.length_a   1.000
_cell.length_b   1.000
_cell.length_c   1.000
_cell.angle_alpha   90.00
_cell.angle_beta   90.00
_cell.angle_gamma   90.00
#
_symmetry.space_group_name_H-M   'P 1'
#
loop_
_entity.id
_entity.type
_entity.pdbx_description
1 polymer ?
#
loop_
_entity_poly.entity_id
_entity_poly.type
_entity_poly.pdbx_seq_one_letter_code
_entity_poly.pdbx_strand_id
1 'polypeptide(L)' 'ASSLAHCKFVGSLYQHHLLKRDQVAHCVGVLFINMSTIEHILAVHHIVFNAGTQLWRECEDVE' A
#
# COMPACT_ATOMS: atom_id res chain seq x y z
N ALA A 1 -14.22 6.98 10.74
CA ALA A 1 -13.31 5.87 10.35
C ALA A 1 -11.86 6.35 10.52
N SER A 2 -10.93 5.54 11.03
CA SER A 2 -9.54 5.97 11.22
C SER A 2 -8.74 5.95 9.92
N SER A 3 -7.70 6.79 9.84
CA SER A 3 -6.65 6.80 8.79
C SER A 3 -6.11 5.39 8.50
N LEU A 4 -5.79 4.62 9.55
CA LEU A 4 -5.27 3.26 9.44
C LEU A 4 -6.29 2.27 8.85
N ALA A 5 -7.59 2.46 9.11
CA ALA A 5 -8.63 1.61 8.51
C ALA A 5 -8.72 1.82 6.99
N HIS A 6 -8.53 3.06 6.51
CA HIS A 6 -8.45 3.34 5.08
C HIS A 6 -7.23 2.69 4.43
N CYS A 7 -6.08 2.69 5.12
CA CYS A 7 -4.85 2.06 4.62
C CYS A 7 -5.01 0.53 4.44
N LYS A 8 -5.71 -0.14 5.37
CA LYS A 8 -6.08 -1.55 5.21
C LYS A 8 -6.97 -1.76 3.99
N PHE A 9 -7.99 -0.91 3.83
CA PHE A 9 -8.92 -0.99 2.70
C PHE A 9 -8.23 -0.83 1.35
N VAL A 10 -7.26 0.10 1.23
CA VAL A 10 -6.45 0.26 0.01
C VAL A 10 -5.71 -1.04 -0.34
N GLY A 11 -5.08 -1.70 0.64
CA GLY A 11 -4.42 -2.98 0.42
C GLY A 11 -5.40 -4.07 -0.05
N SER A 12 -6.59 -4.15 0.56
CA SER A 12 -7.64 -5.09 0.13
C SER A 12 -8.15 -4.81 -1.29
N LEU A 13 -8.32 -3.54 -1.68
CA LEU A 13 -8.71 -3.18 -3.04
C LEU A 13 -7.69 -3.67 -4.07
N TYR A 14 -6.40 -3.54 -3.78
CA TYR A 14 -5.35 -4.08 -4.64
C TYR A 14 -5.39 -5.61 -4.71
N GLN A 15 -5.55 -6.29 -3.58
CA GLN A 15 -5.65 -7.75 -3.51
C GLN A 15 -6.82 -8.31 -4.35
N HIS A 16 -7.89 -7.52 -4.50
CA HIS A 16 -9.05 -7.85 -5.33
C HIS A 16 -8.97 -7.28 -6.76
N HIS A 17 -7.80 -6.79 -7.19
CA HIS A 17 -7.54 -6.22 -8.52
C HIS A 17 -8.43 -5.00 -8.86
N LEU A 18 -8.93 -4.30 -7.84
CA LEU A 18 -9.70 -3.06 -7.98
C LEU A 18 -8.80 -1.82 -8.03
N LEU A 19 -7.54 -1.96 -7.59
CA LEU A 19 -6.49 -0.97 -7.78
C LEU A 19 -5.33 -1.59 -8.54
N LYS A 20 -4.67 -0.76 -9.35
CA LYS A 20 -3.41 -1.11 -10.00
C LYS A 20 -2.24 -0.83 -9.07
N ARG A 21 -1.10 -1.50 -9.32
CA ARG A 21 0.11 -1.37 -8.52
C ARG A 21 0.65 0.06 -8.47
N ASP A 22 0.59 0.81 -9.56
CA ASP A 22 1.03 2.22 -9.62
C ASP A 22 0.24 3.11 -8.66
N GLN A 23 -1.07 2.85 -8.50
CA GLN A 23 -1.94 3.57 -7.58
C GLN A 23 -1.56 3.28 -6.11
N VAL A 24 -1.30 2.00 -5.79
CA VAL A 24 -0.84 1.61 -4.44
C VAL A 24 0.55 2.18 -4.14
N ALA A 25 1.48 2.10 -5.10
CA ALA A 25 2.81 2.65 -4.99
C ALA A 25 2.77 4.17 -4.76
N HIS A 26 1.85 4.88 -5.43
CA HIS A 26 1.62 6.30 -5.20
C HIS A 26 1.15 6.58 -3.75
N CYS A 27 0.17 5.82 -3.24
CA CYS A 27 -0.29 5.96 -1.85
C CYS A 27 0.86 5.76 -0.85
N VAL A 28 1.68 4.73 -1.06
CA VAL A 28 2.84 4.45 -0.22
C VAL A 28 3.88 5.57 -0.32
N GLY A 29 4.15 6.07 -1.54
CA GLY A 29 5.06 7.20 -1.77
C GLY A 29 4.64 8.47 -1.02
N VAL A 30 3.34 8.82 -1.01
CA VAL A 30 2.82 9.96 -0.23
C VAL A 30 3.08 9.80 1.27
N LEU A 31 2.92 8.59 1.81
CA LEU A 31 3.20 8.31 3.22
C LEU A 31 4.68 8.41 3.56
N PHE A 32 5.57 8.07 2.61
CA PHE A 32 7.02 8.22 2.79
C PHE A 32 7.49 9.67 2.73
N ILE A 33 6.88 10.51 1.89
CA ILE A 33 7.25 11.94 1.77
C ILE A 33 7.09 12.68 3.11
N ASN A 34 6.09 12.29 3.90
CA ASN A 34 5.77 12.92 5.19
C ASN A 34 5.89 11.94 6.36
N MET A 35 6.88 11.05 6.36
CA MET A 35 7.06 10.04 7.41
C MET A 35 7.57 10.66 8.73
N SER A 36 6.72 11.44 9.39
CA SER A 36 6.99 12.15 10.65
C SER A 36 6.47 11.43 11.89
N THR A 37 5.59 10.43 11.73
CA THR A 37 4.90 9.76 12.84
C THR A 37 4.93 8.24 12.71
N ILE A 38 4.88 7.55 13.85
CA ILE A 38 4.69 6.09 13.94
C ILE A 38 3.42 5.67 13.16
N GLU A 39 2.41 6.53 13.13
CA GLU A 39 1.16 6.28 12.43
C GLU A 39 1.36 6.14 10.90
N HIS A 40 2.28 6.88 10.29
CA HIS A 40 2.62 6.69 8.87
C HIS A 40 3.34 5.37 8.61
N ILE A 41 4.20 4.92 9.54
CA ILE A 41 4.84 3.60 9.45
C ILE A 41 3.79 2.49 9.51
N LEU A 42 2.83 2.61 10.45
CA LEU A 42 1.71 1.66 10.57
C LEU A 42 0.78 1.70 9.35
N ALA A 43 0.58 2.88 8.76
CA ALA A 43 -0.19 3.05 7.53
C ALA A 43 0.46 2.30 6.36
N VAL A 44 1.77 2.48 6.15
CA VAL A 44 2.54 1.75 5.11
C VAL A 44 2.47 0.25 5.36
N HIS A 45 2.69 -0.19 6.61
CA HIS A 45 2.57 -1.59 6.99
C HIS A 45 1.18 -2.15 6.65
N HIS A 46 0.10 -1.43 6.95
CA HIS A 46 -1.25 -1.88 6.63
C HIS A 46 -1.52 -1.98 5.13
N ILE A 47 -1.04 -1.04 4.32
CA ILE A 47 -1.19 -1.12 2.86
C ILE A 47 -0.45 -2.34 2.32
N VAL A 48 0.85 -2.44 2.64
CA VAL A 48 1.74 -3.49 2.13
C VAL A 48 1.28 -4.88 2.58
N PHE A 49 0.95 -5.05 3.85
CA PHE A 49 0.56 -6.34 4.41
C PHE A 49 -0.75 -6.85 3.78
N ASN A 50 -1.73 -5.97 3.58
CA ASN A 50 -3.02 -6.35 2.98
C ASN A 50 -2.95 -6.48 1.46
N ALA A 51 -2.07 -5.74 0.78
CA ALA A 51 -1.81 -5.91 -0.65
C ALA A 51 -1.20 -7.29 -0.98
N GLY A 52 -0.56 -7.93 0.01
CA GLY A 52 -0.02 -9.28 -0.11
C GLY A 52 1.24 -9.37 -0.98
N THR A 53 1.69 -10.59 -1.26
CA THR A 53 2.93 -10.84 -2.00
C THR A 53 2.86 -10.43 -3.48
N GLN A 54 1.65 -10.25 -4.03
CA GLN A 54 1.42 -9.81 -5.41
C GLN A 54 2.04 -8.44 -5.68
N LEU A 55 1.98 -7.54 -4.69
CA LEU A 55 2.56 -6.19 -4.78
C LEU A 55 4.06 -6.22 -5.09
N TRP A 56 4.75 -7.30 -4.68
CA TRP A 56 6.19 -7.45 -4.85
C TRP A 56 6.56 -8.25 -6.10
N ARG A 57 5.71 -9.19 -6.52
CA ARG A 57 5.98 -10.10 -7.65
C ARG A 57 5.96 -9.42 -9.01
N GLU A 58 5.08 -8.43 -9.23
CA GLU A 58 5.04 -7.69 -10.50
C GLU A 58 6.31 -6.83 -10.77
N CYS A 59 7.34 -6.91 -9.91
CA CYS A 59 8.61 -6.23 -10.11
C CYS A 59 9.62 -7.12 -10.86
N GLU A 60 9.34 -8.43 -10.96
CA GLU A 60 10.25 -9.43 -11.55
C GLU A 60 10.00 -9.63 -13.05
N ASP A 61 9.00 -8.97 -13.65
CA ASP A 61 8.71 -9.03 -15.08
C ASP A 61 9.53 -7.98 -15.87
N VAL A 62 10.84 -7.96 -15.66
CA VAL A 62 11.78 -7.29 -16.58
C VAL A 62 12.39 -8.36 -17.48
N GLU A 63 11.70 -8.65 -18.60
CA GLU A 63 12.31 -9.29 -19.78
C GLU A 63 13.18 -8.30 -20.55
#